data_AF-A0A537WUX7-F1
#
_entry.id   AF-A0A537WUX7-F1
#
_cell.length_a   1.000
_cell.length_b   1.000
_cell.length_c   1.000
_cell.angle_alpha   90.00
_cell.angle_beta   90.00
_cell.angle_gamma   90.00
#
_symmetry.space_group_name_H-M   'P 1'
#
loop_
_entity.id
_entity.type
_entity.pdbx_description
1 polymer ?
#
loop_
_entity_poly.entity_id
_entity_poly.type
_entity_poly.pdbx_seq_one_letter_code
_entity_poly.pdbx_strand_id
1 'polypeptide(L)'
;MAVASQQELVERVWARDATVWTGSDEGKWLGWLDEPKRMQERIGDLLRFAEEVRAEFETFVLLGMGGSSLAPEVLKRTFGAKGIHVLDTTHPAMIRHAGDLVDFAKTMFVSASKSGTTLETLSHTDYFWEQTGGNGRQFVAITDPGSSLERQARQRDFRAIFSGEPTIGGRYSALSPFGIVPAALMGIDLERLLGNAVQMAEACRGETNPGLQLGVQLGDGWRDGRDKVCIDATEGGFGLWAEQLVAESTGKHGKGLVPAPGESPDGPDRQRGEVQVGDPHSIGGEFFRWEFAVAVVGSTLGINPFDQPDVQAAKDKTKEVLASGEDPKLEAEGSLDELLSTAEPPNYVAIQAFIDPMREDELRPLIDRAHETGCVVTHGLGPRYLHSTGQLHKGGPPTGLFVQVVDDYGPEVPIPNQPFGFGRLIRAQAEGDFQSLKERGRQIVRVRLEDL
;
A
#
# COMPACT_ATOMS: atom_id res chain seq x y z
N MET A 1 13.02 7.00 31.18
CA MET A 1 13.29 8.25 30.45
C MET A 1 12.20 9.24 30.85
N ALA A 2 12.56 10.50 31.13
CA ALA A 2 11.58 11.54 31.42
C ALA A 2 10.59 11.63 30.26
N VAL A 3 9.30 11.76 30.56
CA VAL A 3 8.27 12.02 29.54
C VAL A 3 8.62 13.37 28.93
N ALA A 4 9.19 13.37 27.73
CA ALA A 4 9.32 14.58 26.94
C ALA A 4 7.92 15.21 26.83
N SER A 5 7.82 16.53 27.00
CA SER A 5 6.53 17.18 26.78
C SER A 5 6.04 16.88 25.35
N GLN A 6 4.74 16.87 25.11
CA GLN A 6 4.19 16.66 23.77
C GLN A 6 4.78 17.65 22.74
N GLN A 7 5.07 18.88 23.18
CA GLN A 7 5.75 19.89 22.36
C GLN A 7 7.22 19.50 22.05
N GLU A 8 7.96 19.01 23.03
CA GLU A 8 9.33 18.53 22.85
C GLU A 8 9.38 17.34 21.87
N LEU A 9 8.39 16.43 21.92
CA LEU A 9 8.27 15.35 20.94
C LEU A 9 8.13 15.89 19.52
N VAL A 10 7.25 16.87 19.31
CA VAL A 10 7.04 17.52 18.00
C VAL A 10 8.34 18.15 17.51
N GLU A 11 9.01 18.95 18.33
CA GLU A 11 10.28 19.59 17.99
C GLU A 11 11.35 18.58 17.56
N ARG A 12 11.45 17.46 18.27
CA ARG A 12 12.42 16.39 17.97
C ARG A 12 12.09 15.64 16.69
N VAL A 13 10.81 15.39 16.38
CA VAL A 13 10.40 14.82 15.08
C VAL A 13 10.82 15.75 13.94
N TRP A 14 10.53 17.05 14.04
CA TRP A 14 10.93 18.03 13.03
C TRP A 14 12.45 18.25 12.93
N ALA A 15 13.17 18.05 14.04
CA ALA A 15 14.63 18.02 14.08
C ALA A 15 15.24 16.71 13.54
N ARG A 16 14.40 15.74 13.15
CA ARG A 16 14.81 14.41 12.66
C ARG A 16 15.63 13.61 13.66
N ASP A 17 15.32 13.79 14.94
CA ASP A 17 15.98 13.08 16.03
C ASP A 17 15.51 11.62 16.09
N ALA A 18 16.38 10.69 15.66
CA ALA A 18 16.10 9.27 15.68
C ALA A 18 15.79 8.71 17.09
N THR A 19 16.25 9.39 18.15
CA THR A 19 16.02 8.96 19.54
C THR A 19 14.60 9.23 20.04
N VAL A 20 13.72 9.79 19.19
CA VAL A 20 12.26 9.77 19.38
C VAL A 20 11.70 8.35 19.32
N TRP A 21 12.34 7.48 18.53
CA TRP A 21 11.95 6.10 18.30
C TRP A 21 12.96 5.15 18.94
N THR A 22 13.76 4.43 18.13
CA THR A 22 14.75 3.47 18.62
C THR A 22 16.18 4.02 18.63
N GLY A 23 16.42 5.19 18.03
CA GLY A 23 17.76 5.78 17.91
C GLY A 23 18.65 5.11 16.85
N SER A 24 18.05 4.43 15.87
CA SER A 24 18.74 3.73 14.79
C SER A 24 18.93 4.63 13.56
N ASP A 25 18.30 4.32 12.44
CA ASP A 25 18.40 5.05 11.18
C ASP A 25 17.20 5.95 10.87
N GLU A 26 16.23 6.08 11.78
CA GLU A 26 14.97 6.81 11.58
C GLU A 26 15.14 8.22 11.04
N GLY A 27 16.18 8.93 11.50
CA GLY A 27 16.49 10.30 11.06
C GLY A 27 16.73 10.45 9.55
N LYS A 28 17.00 9.36 8.84
CA LYS A 28 17.22 9.32 7.38
C LYS A 28 15.92 9.19 6.58
N TRP A 29 14.79 8.89 7.22
CA TRP A 29 13.53 8.53 6.56
C TRP A 29 12.44 9.62 6.68
N LEU A 30 12.85 10.84 7.04
CA LEU A 30 11.96 11.97 7.36
C LEU A 30 11.93 13.04 6.26
N GLY A 31 12.17 12.66 5.00
CA GLY A 31 12.04 13.57 3.85
C GLY A 31 10.61 14.06 3.64
N TRP A 32 9.62 13.23 4.02
CA TRP A 32 8.19 13.47 3.81
C TRP A 32 7.68 14.70 4.59
N LEU A 33 8.38 15.09 5.66
CA LEU A 33 8.10 16.31 6.42
C LEU A 33 8.17 17.59 5.57
N ASP A 34 9.06 17.64 4.57
CA ASP A 34 9.24 18.81 3.70
C ASP A 34 8.60 18.63 2.32
N GLU A 35 8.25 17.40 1.95
CA GLU A 35 7.87 17.03 0.59
C GLU A 35 6.65 17.79 0.04
N PRO A 36 5.59 18.07 0.82
CA PRO A 36 4.45 18.86 0.31
C PRO A 36 4.89 20.20 -0.27
N LYS A 37 5.84 20.88 0.37
CA LYS A 37 6.37 22.17 -0.09
C LYS A 37 7.27 22.01 -1.30
N ARG A 38 8.15 21.00 -1.31
CA ARG A 38 9.02 20.70 -2.47
C ARG A 38 8.20 20.38 -3.72
N MET A 39 7.10 19.64 -3.57
CA MET A 39 6.20 19.33 -4.67
C MET A 39 5.35 20.53 -5.10
N GLN A 40 4.96 21.42 -4.16
CA GLN A 40 4.28 22.67 -4.48
C GLN A 40 5.12 23.55 -5.43
N GLU A 41 6.44 23.61 -5.22
CA GLU A 41 7.37 24.36 -6.09
C GLU A 41 7.47 23.78 -7.51
N ARG A 42 7.05 22.53 -7.72
CA ARG A 42 7.13 21.79 -8.99
C ARG A 42 5.81 21.71 -9.75
N ILE A 43 4.71 22.27 -9.22
CA ILE A 43 3.37 22.18 -9.82
C ILE A 43 3.38 22.61 -11.29
N GLY A 44 4.01 23.75 -11.60
CA GLY A 44 4.03 24.26 -12.97
C GLY A 44 4.65 23.29 -13.98
N ASP A 45 5.71 22.58 -13.60
CA ASP A 45 6.38 21.60 -14.48
C ASP A 45 5.51 20.35 -14.68
N LEU A 46 4.85 19.90 -13.63
CA LEU A 46 3.96 18.74 -13.65
C LEU A 46 2.71 18.99 -14.48
N LEU A 47 2.11 20.18 -14.35
CA LEU A 47 0.94 20.56 -15.14
C LEU A 47 1.29 20.68 -16.63
N ARG A 48 2.44 21.26 -16.99
CA ARG A 48 2.89 21.29 -18.39
C ARG A 48 3.10 19.89 -18.95
N PHE A 49 3.79 19.03 -18.20
CA PHE A 49 3.97 17.65 -18.63
C PHE A 49 2.63 16.92 -18.81
N ALA A 50 1.72 17.05 -17.85
CA ALA A 50 0.39 16.44 -17.91
C ALA A 50 -0.43 16.95 -19.09
N GLU A 51 -0.39 18.25 -19.39
CA GLU A 51 -1.05 18.83 -20.57
C GLU A 51 -0.49 18.25 -21.87
N GLU A 52 0.84 18.19 -22.00
CA GLU A 52 1.51 17.63 -23.18
C GLU A 52 1.09 16.17 -23.42
N VAL A 53 1.14 15.31 -22.40
CA VAL A 53 0.82 13.89 -22.57
C VAL A 53 -0.66 13.64 -22.72
N ARG A 54 -1.55 14.44 -22.10
CA ARG A 54 -3.01 14.32 -22.27
C ARG A 54 -3.49 14.80 -23.65
N ALA A 55 -2.67 15.56 -24.38
CA ALA A 55 -2.93 15.87 -25.78
C ALA A 55 -2.61 14.69 -26.72
N GLU A 56 -1.70 13.80 -26.32
CA GLU A 56 -1.29 12.62 -27.10
C GLU A 56 -2.03 11.32 -26.65
N PHE A 57 -2.36 11.19 -25.37
CA PHE A 57 -2.88 9.97 -24.74
C PHE A 57 -4.21 10.21 -24.01
N GLU A 58 -5.15 9.28 -24.16
CA GLU A 58 -6.47 9.32 -23.54
C GLU A 58 -6.53 8.51 -22.24
N THR A 59 -5.67 7.50 -22.12
CA THR A 59 -5.66 6.55 -21.00
C THR A 59 -4.27 6.40 -20.41
N PHE A 60 -4.21 6.29 -19.08
CA PHE A 60 -3.00 6.04 -18.33
C PHE A 60 -3.11 4.73 -17.55
N VAL A 61 -2.07 3.91 -17.55
CA VAL A 61 -2.02 2.70 -16.72
C VAL A 61 -0.83 2.80 -15.78
N LEU A 62 -1.12 2.97 -14.48
CA LEU A 62 -0.12 2.99 -13.42
C LEU A 62 0.23 1.56 -13.03
N LEU A 63 1.50 1.20 -13.20
CA LEU A 63 2.09 -0.09 -12.87
C LEU A 63 2.88 0.07 -11.58
N GLY A 64 2.36 -0.44 -10.47
CA GLY A 64 2.93 -0.17 -9.15
C GLY A 64 2.40 -1.12 -8.08
N MET A 65 3.05 -1.12 -6.92
CA MET A 65 2.63 -1.89 -5.75
C MET A 65 2.74 -1.04 -4.48
N GLY A 66 1.84 -1.28 -3.52
CA GLY A 66 1.86 -0.64 -2.20
C GLY A 66 1.84 0.89 -2.31
N GLY A 67 2.89 1.55 -1.79
CA GLY A 67 2.96 3.01 -1.74
C GLY A 67 2.98 3.67 -3.12
N SER A 68 3.34 2.90 -4.16
CA SER A 68 3.33 3.35 -5.56
C SER A 68 1.98 3.13 -6.26
N SER A 69 0.97 2.55 -5.60
CA SER A 69 -0.36 2.30 -6.18
C SER A 69 -1.53 2.79 -5.31
N LEU A 70 -1.44 2.67 -3.98
CA LEU A 70 -2.57 2.89 -3.07
C LEU A 70 -3.01 4.36 -2.98
N ALA A 71 -2.09 5.31 -2.80
CA ALA A 71 -2.44 6.73 -2.79
C ALA A 71 -3.01 7.20 -4.16
N PRO A 72 -2.42 6.83 -5.31
CA PRO A 72 -3.04 7.04 -6.61
C PRO A 72 -4.43 6.41 -6.77
N GLU A 73 -4.66 5.20 -6.27
CA GLU A 73 -5.97 4.54 -6.34
C GLU A 73 -7.02 5.28 -5.49
N VAL A 74 -6.64 5.74 -4.30
CA VAL A 74 -7.51 6.57 -3.44
C VAL A 74 -7.83 7.90 -4.11
N LEU A 75 -6.84 8.58 -4.72
CA LEU A 75 -7.08 9.82 -5.47
C LEU A 75 -8.00 9.57 -6.68
N LYS A 76 -7.76 8.51 -7.45
CA LYS A 76 -8.61 8.11 -8.57
C LYS A 76 -10.07 7.96 -8.14
N ARG A 77 -10.33 7.24 -7.03
CA ARG A 77 -11.69 7.05 -6.49
C ARG A 77 -12.30 8.35 -5.99
N THR A 78 -11.56 9.11 -5.19
CA THR A 78 -12.01 10.39 -4.59
C THR A 78 -12.46 11.39 -5.66
N PHE A 79 -11.74 11.45 -6.79
CA PHE A 79 -12.02 12.40 -7.87
C PHE A 79 -12.80 11.81 -9.04
N GLY A 80 -13.20 10.53 -8.96
CA GLY A 80 -13.91 9.84 -10.05
C GLY A 80 -13.12 9.81 -11.37
N ALA A 81 -11.79 9.75 -11.30
CA ALA A 81 -10.91 9.86 -12.46
C ALA A 81 -10.98 8.58 -13.32
N LYS A 82 -11.58 8.69 -14.51
CA LYS A 82 -11.78 7.54 -15.42
C LYS A 82 -10.63 7.29 -16.38
N GLY A 83 -9.79 8.29 -16.63
CA GLY A 83 -8.69 8.22 -17.60
C GLY A 83 -7.44 7.50 -17.10
N ILE A 84 -7.45 6.96 -15.87
CA ILE A 84 -6.32 6.25 -15.30
C ILE A 84 -6.78 4.94 -14.66
N HIS A 85 -5.98 3.89 -14.85
CA HIS A 85 -6.16 2.58 -14.23
C HIS A 85 -4.93 2.25 -13.38
N VAL A 86 -5.14 1.71 -12.19
CA VAL A 86 -4.07 1.24 -11.31
C VAL A 86 -4.00 -0.27 -11.42
N LEU A 87 -2.85 -0.78 -11.84
CA LEU A 87 -2.56 -2.21 -11.93
C LEU A 87 -1.55 -2.61 -10.86
N ASP A 88 -2.06 -3.24 -9.81
CA ASP A 88 -1.30 -3.68 -8.65
C ASP A 88 -1.67 -5.12 -8.24
N THR A 89 -1.96 -5.94 -9.26
CA THR A 89 -2.09 -7.39 -9.14
C THR A 89 -1.28 -8.11 -10.20
N THR A 90 -0.91 -9.35 -9.94
CA THR A 90 -0.30 -10.28 -10.89
C THR A 90 -1.33 -11.29 -11.43
N HIS A 91 -2.61 -11.15 -11.08
CA HIS A 91 -3.65 -12.07 -11.52
C HIS A 91 -3.83 -12.05 -13.05
N PRO A 92 -3.67 -13.19 -13.76
CA PRO A 92 -3.70 -13.22 -15.23
C PRO A 92 -4.95 -12.63 -15.88
N ALA A 93 -6.13 -12.81 -15.26
CA ALA A 93 -7.37 -12.23 -15.76
C ALA A 93 -7.32 -10.71 -15.80
N MET A 94 -6.75 -10.07 -14.77
CA MET A 94 -6.60 -8.62 -14.72
C MET A 94 -5.51 -8.10 -15.64
N ILE A 95 -4.44 -8.86 -15.86
CA ILE A 95 -3.42 -8.48 -16.86
C ILE A 95 -4.04 -8.45 -18.27
N ARG A 96 -4.84 -9.46 -18.62
CA ARG A 96 -5.59 -9.48 -19.89
C ARG A 96 -6.60 -8.35 -19.96
N HIS A 97 -7.40 -8.19 -18.91
CA HIS A 97 -8.42 -7.14 -18.85
C HIS A 97 -7.80 -5.74 -19.02
N ALA A 98 -6.67 -5.46 -18.37
CA ALA A 98 -5.96 -4.20 -18.54
C ALA A 98 -5.46 -3.98 -19.98
N GLY A 99 -5.12 -5.04 -20.71
CA GLY A 99 -4.81 -4.97 -22.15
C GLY A 99 -6.05 -4.79 -23.03
N ASP A 100 -7.17 -5.44 -22.70
CA ASP A 100 -8.42 -5.38 -23.46
C ASP A 100 -9.17 -4.06 -23.29
N LEU A 101 -8.98 -3.39 -22.14
CA LEU A 101 -9.61 -2.11 -21.82
C LEU A 101 -9.02 -0.92 -22.57
N VAL A 102 -7.80 -1.04 -23.09
CA VAL A 102 -7.03 0.11 -23.55
C VAL A 102 -6.78 0.08 -25.06
N ASP A 103 -6.85 1.24 -25.70
CA ASP A 103 -6.25 1.43 -27.01
C ASP A 103 -4.75 1.69 -26.81
N PHE A 104 -3.92 0.70 -27.14
CA PHE A 104 -2.47 0.82 -27.00
C PHE A 104 -1.92 2.05 -27.71
N ALA A 105 -2.46 2.49 -28.84
CA ALA A 105 -1.93 3.67 -29.54
C ALA A 105 -2.19 4.98 -28.78
N LYS A 106 -3.17 4.99 -27.87
CA LYS A 106 -3.61 6.15 -27.08
C LYS A 106 -3.38 5.99 -25.58
N THR A 107 -2.54 5.02 -25.19
CA THR A 107 -2.27 4.72 -23.78
C THR A 107 -0.83 5.02 -23.41
N MET A 108 -0.65 5.63 -22.25
CA MET A 108 0.64 5.80 -21.60
C MET A 108 0.72 4.95 -20.32
N PHE A 109 1.86 4.29 -20.13
CA PHE A 109 2.16 3.45 -18.98
C PHE A 109 3.08 4.19 -18.00
N VAL A 110 2.72 4.19 -16.72
CA VAL A 110 3.49 4.83 -15.66
C VAL A 110 4.07 3.73 -14.78
N SER A 111 5.34 3.41 -14.97
CA SER A 111 6.06 2.42 -14.16
C SER A 111 6.56 3.06 -12.87
N ALA A 112 5.97 2.70 -11.73
CA ALA A 112 6.26 3.31 -10.44
C ALA A 112 6.83 2.28 -9.45
N SER A 113 8.12 2.41 -9.15
CA SER A 113 8.81 1.59 -8.14
C SER A 113 10.01 2.34 -7.58
N LYS A 114 10.01 2.57 -6.26
CA LYS A 114 11.12 3.23 -5.56
C LYS A 114 12.46 2.52 -5.81
N SER A 115 12.54 1.23 -5.47
CA SER A 115 13.77 0.44 -5.64
C SER A 115 14.08 0.13 -7.10
N GLY A 116 13.09 0.19 -7.99
CA GLY A 116 13.18 -0.27 -9.36
C GLY A 116 13.36 -1.79 -9.50
N THR A 117 13.14 -2.55 -8.43
CA THR A 117 13.34 -4.01 -8.36
C THR A 117 12.10 -4.78 -7.93
N THR A 118 10.95 -4.10 -7.81
CA THR A 118 9.67 -4.74 -7.47
C THR A 118 9.26 -5.66 -8.61
N LEU A 119 9.21 -6.97 -8.34
CA LEU A 119 9.07 -8.00 -9.37
C LEU A 119 7.77 -7.82 -10.18
N GLU A 120 6.69 -7.48 -9.49
CA GLU A 120 5.38 -7.31 -10.09
C GLU A 120 5.36 -6.11 -11.04
N THR A 121 5.84 -4.95 -10.59
CA THR A 121 5.96 -3.74 -11.41
C THR A 121 6.85 -3.97 -12.64
N LEU A 122 8.00 -4.64 -12.46
CA LEU A 122 8.89 -4.95 -13.59
C LEU A 122 8.23 -5.92 -14.57
N SER A 123 7.49 -6.91 -14.09
CA SER A 123 6.76 -7.86 -14.92
C SER A 123 5.67 -7.16 -15.74
N HIS A 124 4.93 -6.23 -15.13
CA HIS A 124 3.96 -5.39 -15.84
C HIS A 124 4.64 -4.53 -16.91
N THR A 125 5.74 -3.85 -16.54
CA THR A 125 6.48 -2.96 -17.45
C THR A 125 7.02 -3.74 -18.64
N ASP A 126 7.58 -4.93 -18.44
CA ASP A 126 8.07 -5.78 -19.52
C ASP A 126 6.94 -6.31 -20.40
N TYR A 127 5.82 -6.71 -19.81
CA TYR A 127 4.63 -7.15 -20.55
C TYR A 127 4.11 -6.05 -21.49
N PHE A 128 3.84 -4.85 -20.97
CA PHE A 128 3.32 -3.75 -21.77
C PHE A 128 4.36 -3.14 -22.72
N TRP A 129 5.65 -3.23 -22.38
CA TRP A 129 6.73 -2.88 -23.31
C TRP A 129 6.65 -3.72 -24.59
N GLU A 130 6.43 -5.02 -24.47
CA GLU A 130 6.26 -5.91 -25.63
C GLU A 130 4.97 -5.56 -26.41
N GLN A 131 3.84 -5.32 -25.71
CA GLN A 131 2.56 -5.00 -26.36
C GLN A 131 2.60 -3.70 -27.18
N THR A 132 3.43 -2.73 -26.77
CA THR A 132 3.60 -1.46 -27.48
C THR A 132 4.66 -1.52 -28.59
N GLY A 133 5.27 -2.70 -28.84
CA GLY A 133 6.37 -2.84 -29.79
C GLY A 133 7.64 -2.11 -29.36
N GLY A 134 7.83 -1.90 -28.05
CA GLY A 134 8.99 -1.23 -27.48
C GLY A 134 9.02 0.29 -27.66
N ASN A 135 7.86 0.94 -27.64
CA ASN A 135 7.77 2.39 -27.81
C ASN A 135 7.95 3.16 -26.50
N GLY A 136 9.18 3.54 -26.18
CA GLY A 136 9.53 4.33 -24.97
C GLY A 136 8.74 5.63 -24.78
N ARG A 137 8.24 6.24 -25.86
CA ARG A 137 7.41 7.46 -25.75
C ARG A 137 6.11 7.25 -24.99
N GLN A 138 5.66 6.00 -24.87
CA GLN A 138 4.45 5.61 -24.13
C GLN A 138 4.73 5.29 -22.66
N PHE A 139 5.97 5.47 -22.19
CA PHE A 139 6.34 5.10 -20.83
C PHE A 139 6.92 6.27 -20.05
N VAL A 140 6.56 6.31 -18.77
CA VAL A 140 7.13 7.18 -17.75
C VAL A 140 7.62 6.31 -16.60
N ALA A 141 8.76 6.67 -16.01
CA ALA A 141 9.23 6.05 -14.78
C ALA A 141 9.10 7.01 -13.59
N ILE A 142 8.60 6.51 -12.46
CA ILE A 142 8.69 7.17 -11.15
C ILE A 142 9.52 6.26 -10.24
N THR A 143 10.72 6.71 -9.86
CA THR A 143 11.71 5.85 -9.21
C THR A 143 12.79 6.66 -8.51
N ASP A 144 13.53 6.06 -7.57
CA ASP A 144 14.65 6.75 -6.93
C ASP A 144 15.84 6.94 -7.88
N PRO A 145 16.64 8.00 -7.69
CA PRO A 145 17.93 8.16 -8.36
C PRO A 145 18.84 6.93 -8.19
N GLY A 146 19.41 6.46 -9.30
CA GLY A 146 20.32 5.32 -9.34
C GLY A 146 19.64 3.95 -9.32
N SER A 147 18.31 3.87 -9.38
CA SER A 147 17.59 2.59 -9.38
C SER A 147 17.79 1.81 -10.68
N SER A 148 17.45 0.51 -10.68
CA SER A 148 17.41 -0.29 -11.91
C SER A 148 16.36 0.19 -12.90
N LEU A 149 15.21 0.67 -12.40
CA LEU A 149 14.15 1.21 -13.25
C LEU A 149 14.58 2.51 -13.91
N GLU A 150 15.36 3.38 -13.25
CA GLU A 150 15.92 4.56 -13.89
C GLU A 150 16.84 4.17 -15.05
N ARG A 151 17.76 3.21 -14.83
CA ARG A 151 18.66 2.73 -15.88
C ARG A 151 17.89 2.13 -17.06
N GLN A 152 16.88 1.32 -16.77
CA GLN A 152 16.01 0.71 -17.79
C GLN A 152 15.25 1.77 -18.57
N ALA A 153 14.66 2.76 -17.89
CA ALA A 153 13.93 3.86 -18.51
C ALA A 153 14.83 4.68 -19.46
N ARG A 154 16.08 4.93 -19.07
CA ARG A 154 17.07 5.59 -19.95
C ARG A 154 17.47 4.73 -21.14
N GLN A 155 17.66 3.42 -20.95
CA GLN A 155 17.99 2.49 -22.03
C GLN A 155 16.84 2.29 -23.02
N ARG A 156 15.61 2.40 -22.54
CA ARG A 156 14.37 2.23 -23.31
C ARG A 156 13.80 3.56 -23.83
N ASP A 157 14.53 4.66 -23.69
CA ASP A 157 14.12 6.00 -24.09
C ASP A 157 12.70 6.38 -23.61
N PHE A 158 12.42 6.12 -22.33
CA PHE A 158 11.16 6.51 -21.71
C PHE A 158 10.96 8.02 -21.82
N ARG A 159 9.71 8.45 -22.05
CA ARG A 159 9.33 9.85 -22.26
C ARG A 159 9.78 10.77 -21.13
N ALA A 160 9.68 10.29 -19.89
CA ALA A 160 10.12 11.03 -18.72
C ALA A 160 10.52 10.09 -17.58
N ILE A 161 11.37 10.62 -16.69
CA ILE A 161 11.75 10.00 -15.43
C ILE A 161 11.53 11.03 -14.32
N PHE A 162 10.66 10.72 -13.38
CA PHE A 162 10.43 11.51 -12.18
C PHE A 162 11.19 10.88 -11.02
N SER A 163 12.24 11.57 -10.57
CA SER A 163 13.03 11.14 -9.43
C SER A 163 12.25 11.25 -8.12
N GLY A 164 12.20 10.15 -7.37
CA GLY A 164 11.76 10.13 -5.97
C GLY A 164 12.79 10.78 -5.04
N GLU A 165 12.42 10.89 -3.76
CA GLU A 165 13.30 11.34 -2.68
C GLU A 165 13.70 10.12 -1.83
N PRO A 166 14.99 9.68 -1.88
CA PRO A 166 15.45 8.49 -1.17
C PRO A 166 15.13 8.48 0.32
N THR A 167 15.04 9.66 0.94
CA THR A 167 14.70 9.84 2.36
C THR A 167 13.19 9.70 2.67
N ILE A 168 12.36 9.27 1.73
CA ILE A 168 10.92 9.02 1.91
C ILE A 168 10.60 7.54 1.73
N GLY A 169 10.14 6.86 2.79
CA GLY A 169 9.66 5.48 2.69
C GLY A 169 8.45 5.33 1.75
N GLY A 170 8.25 4.16 1.14
CA GLY A 170 7.20 3.95 0.13
C GLY A 170 5.79 4.32 0.63
N ARG A 171 5.40 3.89 1.82
CA ARG A 171 4.09 4.21 2.44
C ARG A 171 3.91 5.68 2.85
N TYR A 172 5.00 6.45 2.91
CA TYR A 172 5.05 7.90 3.19
C TYR A 172 5.20 8.74 1.91
N SER A 173 4.96 8.14 0.74
CA SER A 173 5.24 8.76 -0.57
C SER A 173 4.00 9.36 -1.26
N ALA A 174 2.85 9.40 -0.58
CA ALA A 174 1.58 9.88 -1.13
C ALA A 174 1.66 11.32 -1.65
N LEU A 175 2.45 12.18 -0.97
CA LEU A 175 2.63 13.59 -1.33
C LEU A 175 3.93 13.86 -2.11
N SER A 176 4.62 12.80 -2.54
CA SER A 176 5.83 12.84 -3.38
C SER A 176 5.48 12.62 -4.87
N PRO A 177 6.46 12.54 -5.79
CA PRO A 177 6.18 12.21 -7.20
C PRO A 177 5.34 10.94 -7.40
N PHE A 178 5.42 9.96 -6.49
CA PHE A 178 4.64 8.71 -6.57
C PHE A 178 3.12 8.92 -6.50
N GLY A 179 2.64 9.89 -5.72
CA GLY A 179 1.21 10.24 -5.69
C GLY A 179 0.86 11.44 -6.57
N ILE A 180 1.75 12.42 -6.66
CA ILE A 180 1.46 13.70 -7.32
C ILE A 180 1.59 13.63 -8.85
N VAL A 181 2.49 12.81 -9.41
CA VAL A 181 2.55 12.63 -10.87
C VAL A 181 1.25 11.97 -11.38
N PRO A 182 0.76 10.85 -10.79
CA PRO A 182 -0.57 10.33 -11.14
C PRO A 182 -1.70 11.34 -10.94
N ALA A 183 -1.66 12.14 -9.87
CA ALA A 183 -2.66 13.19 -9.64
C ALA A 183 -2.69 14.24 -10.77
N ALA A 184 -1.52 14.63 -11.29
CA ALA A 184 -1.40 15.54 -12.42
C ALA A 184 -2.05 14.94 -13.68
N LEU A 185 -1.78 13.66 -13.95
CA LEU A 185 -2.35 12.93 -15.10
C LEU A 185 -3.87 12.76 -14.99
N MET A 186 -4.40 12.63 -13.78
CA MET A 186 -5.84 12.64 -13.49
C MET A 186 -6.50 14.01 -13.75
N GLY A 187 -5.71 15.08 -13.89
CA GLY A 187 -6.22 16.45 -14.00
C GLY A 187 -6.72 17.03 -12.68
N ILE A 188 -6.24 16.52 -11.54
CA ILE A 188 -6.57 17.06 -10.21
C ILE A 188 -5.92 18.44 -10.04
N ASP A 189 -6.62 19.36 -9.38
CA ASP A 189 -6.07 20.68 -9.01
C ASP A 189 -4.98 20.50 -7.94
N LEU A 190 -3.74 20.48 -8.41
CA LEU A 190 -2.56 20.29 -7.56
C LEU A 190 -2.31 21.47 -6.62
N GLU A 191 -2.71 22.69 -6.99
CA GLU A 191 -2.55 23.85 -6.11
C GLU A 191 -3.40 23.68 -4.85
N ARG A 192 -4.65 23.23 -5.02
CA ARG A 192 -5.53 22.93 -3.89
C ARG A 192 -5.08 21.68 -3.13
N LEU A 193 -4.73 20.60 -3.82
CA LEU A 193 -4.32 19.35 -3.16
C LEU A 193 -3.05 19.55 -2.30
N LEU A 194 -1.99 20.09 -2.88
CA LEU A 194 -0.73 20.35 -2.17
C LEU A 194 -0.84 21.54 -1.22
N GLY A 195 -1.69 22.54 -1.54
CA GLY A 195 -1.97 23.64 -0.63
C GLY A 195 -2.57 23.17 0.71
N ASN A 196 -3.51 22.21 0.67
CA ASN A 196 -4.05 21.57 1.87
C ASN A 196 -2.97 20.77 2.63
N ALA A 197 -2.12 20.03 1.90
CA ALA A 197 -1.03 19.28 2.50
C ALA A 197 0.00 20.17 3.21
N VAL A 198 0.41 21.28 2.58
CA VAL A 198 1.33 22.27 3.17
C VAL A 198 0.71 22.93 4.41
N GLN A 199 -0.57 23.30 4.36
CA GLN A 199 -1.27 23.86 5.52
C GLN A 199 -1.31 22.87 6.69
N MET A 200 -1.58 21.59 6.42
CA MET A 200 -1.54 20.56 7.46
C MET A 200 -0.13 20.35 8.02
N ALA A 201 0.89 20.39 7.17
CA ALA A 201 2.28 20.28 7.61
C ALA A 201 2.68 21.42 8.55
N GLU A 202 2.30 22.67 8.24
CA GLU A 202 2.50 23.81 9.13
C GLU A 202 1.68 23.70 10.42
N ALA A 203 0.42 23.23 10.34
CA ALA A 203 -0.39 22.98 11.54
C ALA A 203 0.27 21.92 12.46
N CYS A 204 0.89 20.89 11.88
CA CYS A 204 1.63 19.86 12.63
C CYS A 204 2.99 20.36 13.18
N ARG A 205 3.36 21.63 12.96
CA ARG A 205 4.48 22.29 13.67
C ARG A 205 4.02 23.09 14.89
N GLY A 206 2.75 23.49 14.94
CA GLY A 206 2.20 24.35 15.98
C GLY A 206 1.87 23.62 17.29
N GLU A 207 1.48 24.38 18.31
CA GLU A 207 1.03 23.84 19.61
C GLU A 207 -0.27 23.04 19.48
N THR A 208 -1.21 23.51 18.65
CA THR A 208 -2.41 22.77 18.27
C THR A 208 -2.09 21.92 17.05
N ASN A 209 -1.56 20.72 17.29
CA ASN A 209 -1.05 19.82 16.25
C ASN A 209 -2.03 18.67 15.96
N PRO A 210 -2.75 18.69 14.81
CA PRO A 210 -3.73 17.65 14.49
C PRO A 210 -3.13 16.26 14.30
N GLY A 211 -1.91 16.17 13.76
CA GLY A 211 -1.19 14.90 13.60
C GLY A 211 -0.79 14.29 14.94
N LEU A 212 -0.29 15.13 15.87
CA LEU A 212 0.04 14.71 17.23
C LEU A 212 -1.20 14.26 17.99
N GLN A 213 -2.30 15.01 17.90
CA GLN A 213 -3.57 14.65 18.56
C GLN A 213 -4.05 13.26 18.13
N LEU A 214 -4.08 13.00 16.82
CA LEU A 214 -4.42 11.68 16.30
C LEU A 214 -3.40 10.62 16.75
N GLY A 215 -2.11 10.91 16.66
CA GLY A 215 -1.07 9.96 17.05
C GLY A 215 -1.10 9.57 18.53
N VAL A 216 -1.38 10.53 19.41
CA VAL A 216 -1.57 10.31 20.86
C VAL A 216 -2.84 9.49 21.11
N GLN A 217 -3.95 9.84 20.46
CA GLN A 217 -5.20 9.05 20.56
C GLN A 217 -4.95 7.59 20.18
N LEU A 218 -4.33 7.35 19.02
CA LEU A 218 -4.05 6.00 18.53
C LEU A 218 -3.09 5.23 19.44
N GLY A 219 -2.05 5.92 19.94
CA GLY A 219 -1.06 5.36 20.86
C GLY A 219 -1.64 5.03 22.24
N ASP A 220 -2.51 5.88 22.78
CA ASP A 220 -3.20 5.63 24.05
C ASP A 220 -4.21 4.51 23.92
N GLY A 221 -4.96 4.46 22.81
CA GLY A 221 -5.83 3.32 22.48
C GLY A 221 -5.06 2.00 22.48
N TRP A 222 -3.87 1.97 21.86
CA TRP A 222 -3.00 0.78 21.90
C TRP A 222 -2.57 0.40 23.32
N ARG A 223 -2.20 1.38 24.17
CA ARG A 223 -1.85 1.14 25.59
C ARG A 223 -3.02 0.57 26.39
N ASP A 224 -4.24 0.98 26.06
CA ASP A 224 -5.49 0.48 26.66
C ASP A 224 -5.91 -0.91 26.14
N GLY A 225 -5.16 -1.51 25.21
CA GLY A 225 -5.52 -2.78 24.57
C GLY A 225 -6.49 -2.65 23.39
N ARG A 226 -6.77 -1.43 22.94
CA ARG A 226 -7.63 -1.13 21.78
C ARG A 226 -6.79 -1.01 20.51
N ASP A 227 -6.18 -2.09 20.04
CA ASP A 227 -5.26 -2.06 18.91
C ASP A 227 -5.93 -2.05 17.53
N LYS A 228 -7.26 -2.24 17.44
CA LYS A 228 -8.00 -2.19 16.16
C LYS A 228 -8.42 -0.77 15.82
N VAL A 229 -7.84 -0.22 14.75
CA VAL A 229 -8.13 1.13 14.26
C VAL A 229 -9.21 1.06 13.20
N CYS A 230 -10.45 1.35 13.61
CA CYS A 230 -11.62 1.37 12.75
C CYS A 230 -11.65 2.70 11.98
N ILE A 231 -11.14 2.68 10.75
CA ILE A 231 -10.95 3.89 9.93
C ILE A 231 -12.28 4.28 9.29
N ASP A 232 -12.67 5.54 9.45
CA ASP A 232 -13.91 6.05 8.87
C ASP A 232 -13.97 5.83 7.36
N ALA A 233 -15.14 5.42 6.87
CA ALA A 233 -15.40 5.32 5.45
C ALA A 233 -15.39 6.71 4.79
N THR A 234 -14.76 6.81 3.62
CA THR A 234 -14.82 7.99 2.75
C THR A 234 -15.21 7.58 1.34
N GLU A 235 -15.77 8.49 0.55
CA GLU A 235 -16.18 8.22 -0.84
C GLU A 235 -15.02 7.66 -1.69
N GLY A 236 -13.80 8.16 -1.44
CA GLY A 236 -12.58 7.71 -2.11
C GLY A 236 -11.91 6.46 -1.52
N GLY A 237 -12.42 5.92 -0.41
CA GLY A 237 -11.83 4.77 0.27
C GLY A 237 -10.45 5.06 0.88
N PHE A 238 -10.31 6.18 1.60
CA PHE A 238 -9.04 6.60 2.24
C PHE A 238 -8.37 5.49 3.07
N GLY A 239 -9.21 4.64 3.70
CA GLY A 239 -8.79 3.45 4.42
C GLY A 239 -7.80 2.56 3.66
N LEU A 240 -7.93 2.41 2.33
CA LEU A 240 -7.03 1.57 1.52
C LEU A 240 -5.57 1.99 1.60
N TRP A 241 -5.29 3.29 1.61
CA TRP A 241 -3.93 3.81 1.78
C TRP A 241 -3.52 3.79 3.25
N ALA A 242 -4.43 4.20 4.14
CA ALA A 242 -4.15 4.28 5.57
C ALA A 242 -3.85 2.89 6.18
N GLU A 243 -4.44 1.82 5.66
CA GLU A 243 -4.11 0.44 6.00
C GLU A 243 -2.62 0.15 5.84
N GLN A 244 -2.04 0.49 4.69
CA GLN A 244 -0.61 0.30 4.47
C GLN A 244 0.20 1.11 5.47
N LEU A 245 -0.13 2.40 5.59
CA LEU A 245 0.61 3.32 6.45
C LEU A 245 0.64 2.80 7.89
N VAL A 246 -0.51 2.41 8.44
CA VAL A 246 -0.63 1.93 9.81
C VAL A 246 0.02 0.56 9.98
N ALA A 247 -0.33 -0.42 9.14
CA ALA A 247 0.10 -1.80 9.32
C ALA A 247 1.61 -1.98 9.12
N GLU A 248 2.19 -1.39 8.06
CA GLU A 248 3.64 -1.54 7.82
C GLU A 248 4.49 -0.75 8.80
N SER A 249 4.01 0.42 9.24
CA SER A 249 4.78 1.24 10.18
C SER A 249 4.75 0.65 11.59
N THR A 250 3.63 0.06 12.00
CA THR A 250 3.44 -0.35 13.40
C THR A 250 3.59 -1.86 13.64
N GLY A 251 3.28 -2.70 12.65
CA GLY A 251 3.16 -4.15 12.78
C GLY A 251 4.50 -4.89 12.82
N LYS A 252 5.27 -4.76 13.90
CA LYS A 252 6.59 -5.36 14.07
C LYS A 252 6.91 -5.65 15.53
N HIS A 253 7.83 -6.59 15.75
CA HIS A 253 8.27 -7.01 17.10
C HIS A 253 7.12 -7.44 18.04
N GLY A 254 6.08 -8.06 17.51
CA GLY A 254 4.89 -8.48 18.27
C GLY A 254 3.98 -7.33 18.69
N LYS A 255 4.23 -6.11 18.21
CA LYS A 255 3.43 -4.90 18.45
C LYS A 255 2.79 -4.43 17.15
N GLY A 256 1.80 -3.55 17.26
CA GLY A 256 1.21 -2.89 16.11
C GLY A 256 -0.24 -2.51 16.33
N LEU A 257 -0.73 -1.67 15.43
CA LEU A 257 -2.14 -1.37 15.25
C LEU A 257 -2.66 -2.21 14.08
N VAL A 258 -3.88 -2.72 14.19
CA VAL A 258 -4.58 -3.42 13.11
C VAL A 258 -5.52 -2.41 12.45
N PRO A 259 -5.23 -1.93 11.23
CA PRO A 259 -6.16 -1.07 10.51
C PRO A 259 -7.34 -1.89 10.01
N ALA A 260 -8.54 -1.36 10.20
CA ALA A 260 -9.80 -2.02 9.93
C ALA A 260 -10.78 -1.02 9.29
N PRO A 261 -10.57 -0.61 8.04
CA PRO A 261 -11.42 0.37 7.40
C PRO A 261 -12.85 -0.17 7.22
N GLY A 262 -13.84 0.66 7.57
CA GLY A 262 -15.24 0.30 7.47
C GLY A 262 -15.79 -0.54 8.63
N GLU A 263 -14.95 -1.02 9.53
CA GLU A 263 -15.39 -1.72 10.74
C GLU A 263 -15.96 -0.74 11.78
N SER A 264 -16.87 -1.23 12.64
CA SER A 264 -17.41 -0.42 13.73
C SER A 264 -16.34 -0.19 14.82
N PRO A 265 -16.15 1.07 15.28
CA PRO A 265 -15.26 1.38 16.40
C PRO A 265 -15.80 0.92 17.76
N ASP A 266 -17.02 0.38 17.81
CA ASP A 266 -17.62 -0.14 19.04
C ASP A 266 -17.01 -1.50 19.39
N GLY A 267 -16.29 -1.56 20.51
CA GLY A 267 -15.72 -2.79 21.02
C GLY A 267 -14.62 -2.54 22.04
N PRO A 268 -14.32 -3.53 22.91
CA PRO A 268 -13.31 -3.38 23.95
C PRO A 268 -11.87 -3.31 23.40
N ASP A 269 -11.64 -3.82 22.19
CA ASP A 269 -10.35 -3.85 21.49
C ASP A 269 -10.27 -2.83 20.33
N ARG A 270 -11.29 -1.97 20.18
CA ARG A 270 -11.46 -1.10 19.02
C ARG A 270 -11.34 0.39 19.37
N GLN A 271 -10.85 1.16 18.42
CA GLN A 271 -10.77 2.61 18.49
C GLN A 271 -11.04 3.24 17.13
N ARG A 272 -11.62 4.45 17.13
CA ARG A 272 -11.94 5.18 15.90
C ARG A 272 -10.69 5.82 15.29
N GLY A 273 -10.43 5.55 14.02
CA GLY A 273 -9.49 6.29 13.18
C GLY A 273 -10.23 7.38 12.41
N GLU A 274 -10.36 8.56 13.01
CA GLU A 274 -11.13 9.65 12.38
C GLU A 274 -10.46 10.14 11.10
N VAL A 275 -11.25 10.34 10.05
CA VAL A 275 -10.82 10.93 8.77
C VAL A 275 -11.62 12.19 8.48
N GLN A 276 -10.94 13.30 8.19
CA GLN A 276 -11.56 14.62 8.01
C GLN A 276 -11.45 15.08 6.55
N VAL A 277 -12.44 14.73 5.73
CA VAL A 277 -12.51 15.16 4.31
C VAL A 277 -13.73 16.04 4.11
N GLY A 278 -13.54 17.36 4.20
CA GLY A 278 -14.61 18.34 3.96
C GLY A 278 -14.86 18.59 2.46
N ASP A 279 -13.84 18.44 1.63
CA ASP A 279 -13.90 18.43 0.17
C ASP A 279 -12.84 17.46 -0.39
N PRO A 280 -12.95 17.01 -1.66
CA PRO A 280 -12.00 16.06 -2.24
C PRO A 280 -10.52 16.44 -2.12
N HIS A 281 -10.16 17.73 -2.15
CA HIS A 281 -8.76 18.17 -2.05
C HIS A 281 -8.23 18.18 -0.61
N SER A 282 -9.13 18.18 0.39
CA SER A 282 -8.75 18.05 1.81
C SER A 282 -7.98 16.75 2.08
N ILE A 283 -8.12 15.74 1.22
CA ILE A 283 -7.37 14.47 1.31
C ILE A 283 -5.84 14.66 1.29
N GLY A 284 -5.35 15.72 0.65
CA GLY A 284 -3.93 16.08 0.68
C GLY A 284 -3.44 16.41 2.09
N GLY A 285 -4.27 17.08 2.89
CA GLY A 285 -4.03 17.31 4.32
C GLY A 285 -4.09 16.01 5.12
N GLU A 286 -5.08 15.15 4.86
CA GLU A 286 -5.23 13.89 5.58
C GLU A 286 -4.06 12.93 5.36
N PHE A 287 -3.47 12.87 4.17
CA PHE A 287 -2.23 12.11 3.95
C PHE A 287 -1.14 12.55 4.93
N PHE A 288 -0.86 13.86 5.01
CA PHE A 288 0.17 14.36 5.93
C PHE A 288 -0.19 14.14 7.41
N ARG A 289 -1.46 14.39 7.78
CA ARG A 289 -1.92 14.24 9.18
C ARG A 289 -1.72 12.82 9.68
N TRP A 290 -2.08 11.83 8.85
CA TRP A 290 -1.92 10.42 9.17
C TRP A 290 -0.45 9.97 9.18
N GLU A 291 0.36 10.43 8.22
CA GLU A 291 1.81 10.18 8.21
C GLU A 291 2.46 10.63 9.53
N PHE A 292 2.13 11.85 9.98
CA PHE A 292 2.62 12.40 11.25
C PHE A 292 2.08 11.63 12.46
N ALA A 293 0.79 11.31 12.48
CA ALA A 293 0.17 10.53 13.55
C ALA A 293 0.83 9.15 13.72
N VAL A 294 1.07 8.43 12.62
CA VAL A 294 1.69 7.10 12.66
C VAL A 294 3.16 7.18 13.08
N ALA A 295 3.88 8.26 12.73
CA ALA A 295 5.22 8.50 13.25
C ALA A 295 5.20 8.68 14.79
N VAL A 296 4.22 9.41 15.33
CA VAL A 296 4.00 9.55 16.79
C VAL A 296 3.65 8.22 17.45
N VAL A 297 2.80 7.41 16.81
CA VAL A 297 2.47 6.05 17.28
C VAL A 297 3.74 5.20 17.37
N GLY A 298 4.65 5.26 16.39
CA GLY A 298 5.94 4.56 16.43
C GLY A 298 6.74 4.86 17.69
N SER A 299 6.74 6.12 18.14
CA SER A 299 7.40 6.52 19.39
C SER A 299 6.72 5.90 20.62
N THR A 300 5.38 5.90 20.64
CA THR A 300 4.58 5.27 21.71
C THR A 300 4.82 3.77 21.81
N LEU A 301 4.94 3.08 20.68
CA LEU A 301 5.21 1.64 20.61
C LEU A 301 6.69 1.32 20.87
N GLY A 302 7.59 2.30 20.79
CA GLY A 302 9.03 2.10 20.90
C GLY A 302 9.59 1.24 19.76
N ILE A 303 9.22 1.58 18.53
CA ILE A 303 9.61 0.89 17.29
C ILE A 303 10.06 1.91 16.24
N ASN A 304 10.77 1.45 15.22
CA ASN A 304 11.07 2.24 14.03
C ASN A 304 9.83 2.23 13.11
N PRO A 305 9.12 3.35 12.87
CA PRO A 305 7.94 3.36 12.00
C PRO A 305 8.29 3.38 10.50
N PHE A 306 9.57 3.48 10.14
CA PHE A 306 10.02 3.71 8.76
C PHE A 306 10.67 2.47 8.11
N ASP A 307 11.00 1.43 8.88
CA ASP A 307 11.51 0.16 8.37
C ASP A 307 10.40 -0.89 8.12
N GLN A 308 10.75 -2.05 7.57
CA GLN A 308 9.83 -3.16 7.27
C GLN A 308 10.56 -4.52 7.23
N PRO A 309 11.03 -5.03 8.38
CA PRO A 309 11.92 -6.20 8.41
C PRO A 309 11.23 -7.51 7.99
N ASP A 310 9.90 -7.63 8.12
CA ASP A 310 9.19 -8.91 8.03
C ASP A 310 8.60 -9.20 6.64
N VAL A 311 8.63 -8.24 5.72
CA VAL A 311 8.15 -8.46 4.33
C VAL A 311 9.11 -9.27 3.47
N GLN A 312 10.38 -9.34 3.86
CA GLN A 312 11.42 -9.99 3.05
C GLN A 312 11.24 -11.51 2.99
N ALA A 313 10.75 -12.15 4.07
CA ALA A 313 10.58 -13.59 4.15
C ALA A 313 9.63 -14.15 3.06
N ALA A 314 8.49 -13.50 2.83
CA ALA A 314 7.57 -13.91 1.76
C ALA A 314 8.17 -13.68 0.37
N LYS A 315 8.96 -12.61 0.18
CA LYS A 315 9.65 -12.35 -1.09
C LYS A 315 10.71 -13.41 -1.39
N ASP A 316 11.47 -13.82 -0.38
CA ASP A 316 12.48 -14.86 -0.52
C ASP A 316 11.84 -16.21 -0.83
N LYS A 317 10.78 -16.60 -0.10
CA LYS A 317 10.01 -17.81 -0.39
C LYS A 317 9.39 -17.80 -1.78
N THR A 318 8.84 -16.67 -2.22
CA THR A 318 8.32 -16.53 -3.59
C THR A 318 9.43 -16.82 -4.61
N LYS A 319 10.63 -16.27 -4.41
CA LYS A 319 11.77 -16.52 -5.29
C LYS A 319 12.23 -17.98 -5.26
N GLU A 320 12.24 -18.62 -4.09
CA GLU A 320 12.57 -20.04 -3.94
C GLU A 320 11.58 -20.91 -4.73
N VAL A 321 10.27 -20.66 -4.59
CA VAL A 321 9.22 -21.36 -5.33
C VAL A 321 9.40 -21.15 -6.85
N LEU A 322 9.67 -19.93 -7.30
CA LEU A 322 9.93 -19.65 -8.71
C LEU A 322 11.22 -20.34 -9.21
N ALA A 323 12.28 -20.35 -8.40
CA ALA A 323 13.57 -20.95 -8.74
C ALA A 323 13.52 -22.48 -8.82
N SER A 324 12.58 -23.13 -8.12
CA SER A 324 12.39 -24.58 -8.18
C SER A 324 12.07 -25.10 -9.59
N GLY A 325 11.55 -24.25 -10.47
CA GLY A 325 11.04 -24.63 -11.79
C GLY A 325 9.65 -25.30 -11.77
N GLU A 326 9.15 -25.67 -10.58
CA GLU A 326 7.84 -26.28 -10.41
C GLU A 326 6.74 -25.21 -10.33
N ASP A 327 5.53 -25.59 -10.74
CA ASP A 327 4.33 -24.76 -10.60
C ASP A 327 3.61 -25.19 -9.31
N PRO A 328 3.54 -24.32 -8.28
CA PRO A 328 2.97 -24.69 -6.99
C PRO A 328 1.46 -24.98 -7.11
N LYS A 329 1.04 -26.10 -6.54
CA LYS A 329 -0.38 -26.46 -6.44
C LYS A 329 -0.94 -25.89 -5.15
N LEU A 330 -1.88 -24.96 -5.26
CA LEU A 330 -2.54 -24.33 -4.11
C LEU A 330 -3.74 -25.15 -3.64
N GLU A 331 -3.46 -26.31 -3.04
CA GLU A 331 -4.51 -27.18 -2.49
C GLU A 331 -5.08 -26.61 -1.18
N ALA A 332 -6.37 -26.82 -0.94
CA ALA A 332 -7.00 -26.45 0.32
C ALA A 332 -6.27 -27.12 1.50
N GLU A 333 -6.05 -26.36 2.58
CA GLU A 333 -5.29 -26.82 3.73
C GLU A 333 -5.88 -26.26 5.03
N GLY A 334 -6.07 -27.15 6.01
CA GLY A 334 -6.72 -26.81 7.28
C GLY A 334 -8.25 -26.83 7.20
N SER A 335 -8.90 -26.32 8.24
CA SER A 335 -10.36 -26.26 8.36
C SER A 335 -10.82 -24.84 8.70
N LEU A 336 -11.58 -24.23 7.79
CA LEU A 336 -12.17 -22.91 8.01
C LEU A 336 -13.08 -22.91 9.26
N ASP A 337 -13.86 -23.98 9.44
CA ASP A 337 -14.78 -24.14 10.56
C ASP A 337 -14.01 -24.20 11.89
N GLU A 338 -12.91 -24.96 11.94
CA GLU A 338 -12.07 -25.04 13.14
C GLU A 338 -11.40 -23.69 13.43
N LEU A 339 -10.86 -23.02 12.42
CA LEU A 339 -10.24 -21.70 12.59
C LEU A 339 -11.23 -20.69 13.17
N LEU A 340 -12.41 -20.54 12.55
CA LEU A 340 -13.43 -19.59 13.00
C LEU A 340 -14.03 -19.98 14.36
N SER A 341 -14.09 -21.26 14.72
CA SER A 341 -14.55 -21.68 16.05
C SER A 341 -13.65 -21.24 17.20
N THR A 342 -12.38 -20.91 16.90
CA THR A 342 -11.41 -20.40 17.88
C THR A 342 -11.31 -18.87 17.91
N ALA A 343 -12.06 -18.17 17.04
CA ALA A 343 -11.98 -16.72 16.90
C ALA A 343 -12.83 -16.02 17.95
N GLU A 344 -12.20 -15.20 18.79
CA GLU A 344 -12.88 -14.27 19.71
C GLU A 344 -12.04 -12.99 19.91
N PRO A 345 -12.65 -11.82 20.19
CA PRO A 345 -11.88 -10.62 20.53
C PRO A 345 -10.88 -10.90 21.68
N PRO A 346 -9.61 -10.45 21.58
CA PRO A 346 -9.09 -9.43 20.67
C PRO A 346 -8.46 -9.98 19.37
N ASN A 347 -8.83 -11.19 18.93
CA ASN A 347 -8.43 -11.69 17.62
C ASN A 347 -8.99 -10.82 16.50
N TYR A 348 -8.34 -10.87 15.34
CA TYR A 348 -8.92 -10.41 14.08
C TYR A 348 -8.82 -11.51 13.04
N VAL A 349 -9.80 -11.57 12.14
CA VAL A 349 -9.79 -12.48 10.99
C VAL A 349 -9.31 -11.69 9.78
N ALA A 350 -8.27 -12.17 9.11
CA ALA A 350 -7.72 -11.56 7.91
C ALA A 350 -7.89 -12.47 6.70
N ILE A 351 -8.74 -12.04 5.78
CA ILE A 351 -9.01 -12.71 4.51
C ILE A 351 -7.97 -12.23 3.49
N GLN A 352 -7.12 -13.16 3.07
CA GLN A 352 -5.98 -12.95 2.18
C GLN A 352 -6.28 -13.55 0.81
N ALA A 353 -6.84 -12.74 -0.09
CA ALA A 353 -7.44 -13.26 -1.32
C ALA A 353 -6.53 -13.10 -2.53
N PHE A 354 -5.92 -14.19 -3.01
CA PHE A 354 -5.24 -14.26 -4.29
C PHE A 354 -6.24 -14.74 -5.35
N ILE A 355 -7.19 -13.88 -5.67
CA ILE A 355 -8.28 -14.14 -6.63
C ILE A 355 -8.30 -13.07 -7.71
N ASP A 356 -9.13 -13.24 -8.73
CA ASP A 356 -9.48 -12.17 -9.66
C ASP A 356 -10.11 -10.98 -8.89
N PRO A 357 -9.51 -9.78 -8.89
CA PRO A 357 -10.10 -8.58 -8.30
C PRO A 357 -11.52 -8.26 -8.75
N MET A 358 -11.93 -8.67 -9.95
CA MET A 358 -13.31 -8.47 -10.42
C MET A 358 -14.33 -9.38 -9.72
N ARG A 359 -13.85 -10.38 -8.97
CA ARG A 359 -14.64 -11.35 -8.20
C ARG A 359 -14.56 -11.08 -6.70
N GLU A 360 -14.04 -9.93 -6.27
CA GLU A 360 -13.88 -9.58 -4.85
C GLU A 360 -15.22 -9.64 -4.08
N ASP A 361 -16.34 -9.28 -4.72
CA ASP A 361 -17.68 -9.38 -4.12
C ASP A 361 -18.10 -10.81 -3.75
N GLU A 362 -17.51 -11.84 -4.38
CA GLU A 362 -17.75 -13.25 -4.05
C GLU A 362 -17.17 -13.64 -2.68
N LEU A 363 -16.31 -12.81 -2.07
CA LEU A 363 -15.83 -13.01 -0.70
C LEU A 363 -16.87 -12.67 0.37
N ARG A 364 -17.99 -12.02 0.01
CA ARG A 364 -19.01 -11.54 0.96
C ARG A 364 -19.51 -12.63 1.92
N PRO A 365 -19.87 -13.85 1.48
CA PRO A 365 -20.33 -14.89 2.41
C PRO A 365 -19.29 -15.25 3.48
N LEU A 366 -18.01 -15.30 3.10
CA LEU A 366 -16.91 -15.55 4.04
C LEU A 366 -16.70 -14.38 5.01
N ILE A 367 -16.77 -13.14 4.52
CA ILE A 367 -16.68 -11.93 5.35
C ILE A 367 -17.81 -11.91 6.39
N ASP A 368 -19.05 -12.13 5.95
CA ASP A 368 -20.23 -12.12 6.83
C ASP A 368 -20.11 -13.22 7.90
N ARG A 369 -19.70 -14.43 7.50
CA ARG A 369 -19.44 -15.53 8.41
C ARG A 369 -18.32 -15.23 9.42
N ALA A 370 -17.25 -14.56 9.00
CA ALA A 370 -16.17 -14.16 9.90
C ALA A 370 -16.65 -13.11 10.93
N HIS A 371 -17.54 -12.19 10.55
CA HIS A 371 -18.13 -11.21 11.47
C HIS A 371 -18.97 -11.85 12.59
N GLU A 372 -19.56 -13.03 12.37
CA GLU A 372 -20.33 -13.76 13.39
C GLU A 372 -19.48 -14.11 14.64
N THR A 373 -18.15 -14.13 14.51
CA THR A 373 -17.21 -14.38 15.61
C THR A 373 -17.08 -13.18 16.57
N GLY A 374 -17.55 -11.99 16.18
CA GLY A 374 -17.39 -10.74 16.92
C GLY A 374 -16.00 -10.10 16.78
N CYS A 375 -15.05 -10.78 16.14
CA CYS A 375 -13.74 -10.23 15.77
C CYS A 375 -13.87 -9.13 14.72
N VAL A 376 -12.89 -8.23 14.69
CA VAL A 376 -12.64 -7.38 13.53
C VAL A 376 -12.26 -8.26 12.33
N VAL A 377 -12.83 -7.96 11.16
CA VAL A 377 -12.49 -8.66 9.91
C VAL A 377 -11.81 -7.70 8.95
N THR A 378 -10.65 -8.11 8.43
CA THR A 378 -9.95 -7.40 7.35
C THR A 378 -9.92 -8.29 6.12
N HIS A 379 -9.90 -7.69 4.93
CA HIS A 379 -9.74 -8.40 3.67
C HIS A 379 -8.82 -7.62 2.75
N GLY A 380 -7.98 -8.33 2.00
CA GLY A 380 -7.07 -7.70 1.06
C GLY A 380 -6.75 -8.62 -0.12
N LEU A 381 -6.69 -8.01 -1.30
CA LEU A 381 -6.30 -8.70 -2.53
C LEU A 381 -4.80 -8.90 -2.61
N GLY A 382 -4.37 -10.11 -2.93
CA GLY A 382 -2.98 -10.47 -3.20
C GLY A 382 -2.62 -10.22 -4.67
N PRO A 383 -1.37 -9.85 -4.98
CA PRO A 383 -0.26 -9.59 -4.07
C PRO A 383 -0.27 -8.19 -3.41
N ARG A 384 -1.24 -7.30 -3.70
CA ARG A 384 -1.28 -5.92 -3.17
C ARG A 384 -1.07 -5.87 -1.65
N TYR A 385 -1.81 -6.69 -0.88
CA TYR A 385 -1.69 -6.67 0.60
C TYR A 385 -0.30 -7.10 1.11
N LEU A 386 0.50 -7.84 0.31
CA LEU A 386 1.87 -8.21 0.67
C LEU A 386 2.78 -6.97 0.77
N HIS A 387 2.42 -5.90 0.07
CA HIS A 387 3.04 -4.57 0.11
C HIS A 387 2.15 -3.59 0.89
N SER A 388 1.39 -4.09 1.86
CA SER A 388 0.59 -3.32 2.80
C SER A 388 0.55 -4.06 4.15
N THR A 389 -0.55 -4.74 4.47
CA THR A 389 -0.74 -5.42 5.77
C THR A 389 0.16 -6.63 5.99
N GLY A 390 0.86 -7.13 4.96
CA GLY A 390 1.76 -8.28 5.05
C GLY A 390 2.86 -8.16 6.12
N GLN A 391 3.34 -6.96 6.42
CA GLN A 391 4.27 -6.68 7.52
C GLN A 391 3.61 -6.97 8.88
N LEU A 392 2.40 -6.45 9.11
CA LEU A 392 1.62 -6.68 10.33
C LEU A 392 1.26 -8.16 10.52
N HIS A 393 0.84 -8.86 9.46
CA HIS A 393 0.46 -10.27 9.56
C HIS A 393 1.61 -11.15 10.07
N LYS A 394 2.86 -10.76 9.77
CA LYS A 394 4.07 -11.52 10.10
C LYS A 394 4.74 -11.02 11.36
N GLY A 395 4.91 -9.70 11.49
CA GLY A 395 5.67 -9.03 12.54
C GLY A 395 4.82 -8.50 13.70
N GLY A 396 3.50 -8.35 13.50
CA GLY A 396 2.57 -7.80 14.49
C GLY A 396 2.18 -8.75 15.62
N PRO A 397 1.22 -8.37 16.46
CA PRO A 397 0.75 -9.19 17.58
C PRO A 397 0.26 -10.58 17.11
N PRO A 398 0.39 -11.64 17.92
CA PRO A 398 -0.06 -13.00 17.61
C PRO A 398 -1.58 -13.17 17.77
N THR A 399 -2.36 -12.21 17.27
CA THR A 399 -3.82 -12.17 17.40
C THR A 399 -4.56 -12.38 16.07
N GLY A 400 -3.85 -12.43 14.94
CA GLY A 400 -4.43 -12.63 13.61
C GLY A 400 -4.73 -14.10 13.31
N LEU A 401 -5.92 -14.35 12.77
CA LEU A 401 -6.38 -15.62 12.21
C LEU A 401 -6.54 -15.43 10.70
N PHE A 402 -5.84 -16.23 9.90
CA PHE A 402 -5.68 -15.96 8.47
C PHE A 402 -6.44 -16.97 7.61
N VAL A 403 -7.22 -16.45 6.65
CA VAL A 403 -7.89 -17.27 5.64
C VAL A 403 -7.33 -16.88 4.28
N GLN A 404 -6.47 -17.73 3.71
CA GLN A 404 -6.00 -17.53 2.34
C GLN A 404 -7.04 -18.08 1.37
N VAL A 405 -7.55 -17.22 0.50
CA VAL A 405 -8.50 -17.60 -0.56
C VAL A 405 -7.77 -17.57 -1.89
N VAL A 406 -7.90 -18.64 -2.67
CA VAL A 406 -7.32 -18.77 -4.01
C VAL A 406 -8.43 -19.15 -4.99
N ASP A 407 -8.32 -18.76 -6.25
CA ASP A 407 -9.26 -19.15 -7.31
C ASP A 407 -8.54 -19.87 -8.46
N ASP A 408 -9.30 -20.18 -9.52
CA ASP A 408 -8.72 -20.54 -10.81
C ASP A 408 -8.17 -19.30 -11.54
N TYR A 409 -6.85 -19.17 -11.50
CA TYR A 409 -6.09 -18.13 -12.22
C TYR A 409 -6.27 -18.14 -13.75
N GLY A 410 -6.86 -19.21 -14.29
CA GLY A 410 -7.13 -19.38 -15.71
C GLY A 410 -5.86 -19.54 -16.56
N PRO A 411 -5.93 -19.22 -17.86
CA PRO A 411 -4.79 -19.37 -18.77
C PRO A 411 -3.59 -18.53 -18.35
N GLU A 412 -2.40 -19.12 -18.49
CA GLU A 412 -1.13 -18.46 -18.24
C GLU A 412 -0.93 -17.25 -19.16
N VAL A 413 -0.35 -16.18 -18.61
CA VAL A 413 0.03 -14.98 -19.38
C VAL A 413 1.55 -14.83 -19.28
N PRO A 414 2.29 -14.89 -20.40
CA PRO A 414 3.75 -14.87 -20.35
C PRO A 414 4.26 -13.51 -19.88
N ILE A 415 5.32 -13.52 -19.07
CA ILE A 415 6.10 -12.32 -18.75
C ILE A 415 7.34 -12.33 -19.65
N PRO A 416 7.55 -11.30 -20.49
CA PRO A 416 8.72 -11.26 -21.38
C PRO A 416 10.04 -11.41 -20.61
N ASN A 417 10.96 -12.20 -21.17
CA ASN A 417 12.29 -12.48 -20.61
C ASN A 417 12.30 -13.20 -19.24
N GLN A 418 11.18 -13.72 -18.77
CA GLN A 418 11.10 -14.55 -17.57
C GLN A 418 10.81 -16.02 -17.92
N PRO A 419 11.33 -16.99 -17.13
CA PRO A 419 11.03 -18.41 -17.33
C PRO A 419 9.65 -18.82 -16.77
N PHE A 420 8.82 -17.86 -16.36
CA PHE A 420 7.49 -18.06 -15.80
C PHE A 420 6.53 -16.95 -16.26
N GLY A 421 5.23 -17.23 -16.23
CA GLY A 421 4.18 -16.24 -16.48
C GLY A 421 3.55 -15.68 -15.21
N PHE A 422 2.56 -14.81 -15.38
CA PHE A 422 1.82 -14.16 -14.29
C PHE A 422 1.05 -15.14 -13.40
N GLY A 423 0.51 -16.22 -13.97
CA GLY A 423 -0.20 -17.29 -13.25
C GLY A 423 0.73 -18.03 -12.31
N ARG A 424 1.89 -18.48 -12.80
CA ARG A 424 2.92 -19.07 -11.94
C ARG A 424 3.45 -18.07 -10.89
N LEU A 425 3.56 -16.78 -11.25
CA LEU A 425 3.98 -15.73 -10.31
C LEU A 425 2.98 -15.56 -9.15
N ILE A 426 1.68 -15.39 -9.43
CA ILE A 426 0.68 -15.21 -8.37
C ILE A 426 0.55 -16.47 -7.49
N ARG A 427 0.66 -17.67 -8.08
CA ARG A 427 0.68 -18.91 -7.28
C ARG A 427 1.90 -19.00 -6.38
N ALA A 428 3.08 -18.62 -6.86
CA ALA A 428 4.30 -18.57 -6.05
C ALA A 428 4.21 -17.53 -4.93
N GLN A 429 3.54 -16.39 -5.16
CA GLN A 429 3.29 -15.37 -4.14
C GLN A 429 2.34 -15.89 -3.05
N ALA A 430 1.25 -16.54 -3.45
CA ALA A 430 0.30 -17.15 -2.51
C ALA A 430 0.95 -18.23 -1.65
N GLU A 431 1.72 -19.14 -2.27
CA GLU A 431 2.45 -20.19 -1.56
C GLU A 431 3.54 -19.63 -0.65
N GLY A 432 4.32 -18.67 -1.15
CA GLY A 432 5.39 -18.03 -0.39
C GLY A 432 4.88 -17.31 0.86
N ASP A 433 3.73 -16.62 0.76
CA ASP A 433 3.09 -15.98 1.90
C ASP A 433 2.53 -17.01 2.91
N PHE A 434 1.84 -18.03 2.41
CA PHE A 434 1.26 -19.09 3.25
C PHE A 434 2.34 -19.80 4.09
N GLN A 435 3.43 -20.21 3.46
CA GLN A 435 4.56 -20.84 4.16
C GLN A 435 5.25 -19.87 5.11
N SER A 436 5.35 -18.58 4.75
CA SER A 436 5.92 -17.56 5.66
C SER A 436 5.09 -17.38 6.93
N LEU A 437 3.76 -17.47 6.85
CA LEU A 437 2.88 -17.37 8.00
C LEU A 437 2.96 -18.64 8.87
N LYS A 438 2.98 -19.83 8.26
CA LYS A 438 3.14 -21.10 8.98
C LYS A 438 4.46 -21.21 9.74
N GLU A 439 5.59 -20.83 9.13
CA GLU A 439 6.89 -20.84 9.81
C GLU A 439 6.96 -19.90 11.01
N ARG A 440 6.11 -18.85 11.02
CA ARG A 440 5.96 -17.93 12.15
C ARG A 440 4.94 -18.40 13.18
N GLY A 441 4.39 -19.60 13.03
CA GLY A 441 3.38 -20.15 13.92
C GLY A 441 2.04 -19.43 13.86
N ARG A 442 1.74 -18.75 12.75
CA ARG A 442 0.45 -18.07 12.55
C ARG A 442 -0.63 -19.11 12.23
N GLN A 443 -1.84 -18.90 12.76
CA GLN A 443 -2.99 -19.73 12.42
C GLN A 443 -3.51 -19.32 11.03
N ILE A 444 -3.32 -20.21 10.05
CA ILE A 444 -3.72 -19.97 8.68
C ILE A 444 -4.36 -21.21 8.07
N VAL A 445 -5.42 -21.00 7.28
CA VAL A 445 -6.04 -22.03 6.43
C VAL A 445 -6.05 -21.53 4.99
N ARG A 446 -6.11 -22.46 4.03
CA ARG A 446 -6.32 -22.17 2.62
C ARG A 446 -7.62 -22.78 2.14
N VAL A 447 -8.43 -21.98 1.45
CA VAL A 447 -9.70 -22.39 0.84
C VAL A 447 -9.74 -21.93 -0.62
N ARG A 448 -10.57 -22.59 -1.42
CA ARG A 448 -10.86 -22.19 -2.79
C ARG A 448 -12.06 -21.25 -2.81
N LEU A 449 -12.02 -20.21 -3.64
CA LEU A 449 -13.15 -19.32 -3.84
C LEU A 449 -14.41 -20.09 -4.30
N GLU A 450 -14.23 -21.13 -5.10
CA GLU A 450 -15.33 -21.95 -5.62
C GLU A 450 -16.03 -22.82 -4.55
N ASP A 451 -15.42 -22.95 -3.37
CA ASP A 451 -15.94 -23.77 -2.25
C ASP A 451 -16.60 -22.92 -1.14
N LEU A 452 -16.68 -21.58 -1.31
CA LEU A 452 -17.19 -20.63 -0.31
C LEU A 452 -18.72 -20.45 -0.29
#